data_AF-A0A0D2KKS4-F1
#
_entry.id   AF-A0A0D2KKS4-F1
#
_cell.length_a   1.000
_cell.length_b   1.000
_cell.length_c   1.000
_cell.angle_alpha   90.00
_cell.angle_beta   90.00
_cell.angle_gamma   90.00
#
_symmetry.space_group_name_H-M   'P 1'
#
loop_
_entity.id
_entity.type
_entity.pdbx_description
1 polymer ?
#
loop_
_entity_poly.entity_id
_entity_poly.type
_entity_poly.pdbx_seq_one_letter_code
_entity_poly.pdbx_strand_id
1 'polypeptide(L)'
;MSSTSNNSPAALAATYDSPSGSRNFEYSISTPEIEEDGKLSAEAKTKYVSELRASSKKLQEDINKFLTEKMEEDKKKPGQNSGNGTTKEKSKDELEEENYGEENEQDDT
;
A
#
# COMPACT_ATOMS: atom_id res chain seq x y z
N MET A 1 -14.40 40.44 -19.94
CA MET A 1 -14.30 39.01 -20.34
C MET A 1 -13.36 38.37 -19.34
N SER A 2 -13.89 37.74 -18.30
CA SER A 2 -13.06 37.13 -17.25
C SER A 2 -12.70 35.71 -17.68
N SER A 3 -11.42 35.46 -17.90
CA SER A 3 -10.88 34.16 -18.26
C SER A 3 -10.96 33.24 -17.03
N THR A 4 -11.92 32.33 -17.01
CA THR A 4 -12.01 31.28 -16.00
C THR A 4 -10.87 30.29 -16.22
N SER A 5 -9.80 30.41 -15.44
CA SER A 5 -8.75 29.40 -15.38
C SER A 5 -9.37 28.10 -14.88
N ASN A 6 -9.47 27.08 -15.74
CA ASN A 6 -9.93 25.74 -15.39
C ASN A 6 -8.97 25.11 -14.38
N ASN A 7 -9.23 25.32 -13.09
CA ASN A 7 -8.42 24.78 -12.01
C ASN A 7 -8.85 23.32 -11.76
N SER A 8 -8.33 22.41 -12.58
CA SER A 8 -8.59 20.98 -12.40
C SER A 8 -7.81 20.49 -11.18
N PRO A 9 -8.44 19.77 -10.23
CA PRO A 9 -7.75 19.29 -9.04
C PRO A 9 -6.58 18.39 -9.42
N ALA A 10 -5.45 18.54 -8.72
CA ALA A 10 -4.29 17.69 -8.91
C ALA A 10 -4.55 16.36 -8.22
N ALA A 11 -4.22 15.25 -8.86
CA ALA A 11 -4.40 13.92 -8.27
C ALA A 11 -3.03 13.27 -7.99
N LEU A 12 -2.89 12.71 -6.80
CA LEU A 12 -1.83 11.76 -6.49
C LEU A 12 -2.39 10.35 -6.63
N ALA A 13 -1.86 9.59 -7.59
CA ALA A 13 -2.35 8.27 -7.91
C ALA A 13 -1.23 7.22 -7.91
N ALA A 14 -1.61 5.98 -7.61
CA ALA A 14 -0.76 4.81 -7.76
C ALA A 14 -1.60 3.62 -8.25
N THR A 15 -0.99 2.76 -9.05
CA THR A 15 -1.62 1.55 -9.57
C THR A 15 -0.80 0.35 -9.11
N TYR A 16 -1.48 -0.61 -8.49
CA TYR A 16 -0.96 -1.93 -8.23
C TYR A 16 -1.53 -2.89 -9.26
N ASP A 17 -0.65 -3.63 -9.93
CA ASP A 17 -1.02 -4.67 -10.89
C ASP A 17 -0.34 -5.98 -10.51
N SER A 18 -1.13 -7.06 -10.46
CA SER A 18 -0.63 -8.42 -10.27
C SER A 18 -1.43 -9.42 -11.11
N PRO A 19 -0.91 -10.64 -11.30
CA PRO A 19 -1.66 -11.70 -12.01
C PRO A 19 -3.00 -12.06 -11.36
N SER A 20 -3.14 -11.80 -10.05
CA SER A 20 -4.34 -12.14 -9.27
C SER A 20 -5.31 -10.96 -9.10
N GLY A 21 -4.96 -9.76 -9.58
CA GLY A 21 -5.83 -8.59 -9.60
C GLY A 21 -5.07 -7.27 -9.65
N SER A 22 -5.83 -6.19 -9.79
CA SER A 22 -5.29 -4.82 -9.77
C SER A 22 -6.03 -3.96 -8.75
N ARG A 23 -5.37 -2.90 -8.30
CA ARG A 23 -5.94 -1.90 -7.38
C ARG A 23 -5.40 -0.51 -7.70
N ASN A 24 -6.31 0.45 -7.81
CA ASN A 24 -5.97 1.84 -8.03
C ASN A 24 -6.15 2.61 -6.72
N PHE A 25 -5.20 3.50 -6.45
CA PHE A 25 -5.23 4.44 -5.34
C PHE A 25 -5.24 5.85 -5.93
N GLU A 26 -6.13 6.71 -5.46
CA GLU A 26 -6.25 8.08 -5.95
C GLU A 26 -6.61 9.03 -4.80
N TYR A 27 -5.87 10.13 -4.70
CA TYR A 27 -6.06 11.17 -3.70
C TYR A 27 -6.08 12.53 -4.41
N SER A 28 -7.20 13.23 -4.32
CA SER A 28 -7.31 14.59 -4.85
C SER A 28 -6.63 15.59 -3.93
N ILE A 29 -5.92 16.54 -4.53
CA ILE A 29 -5.20 17.63 -3.88
C ILE A 29 -5.76 18.93 -4.45
N SER A 30 -6.06 19.88 -3.56
CA SER A 30 -6.63 21.16 -3.96
C SER A 30 -5.59 21.96 -4.71
N THR A 31 -5.82 22.26 -5.99
CA THR A 31 -4.90 23.10 -6.74
C THR A 31 -5.00 24.55 -6.28
N PRO A 32 -3.86 25.21 -6.00
CA PRO A 32 -3.90 26.58 -5.53
C PRO A 32 -4.36 27.51 -6.65
N GLU A 33 -5.24 28.44 -6.30
CA GLU A 33 -5.74 29.44 -7.25
C GLU A 33 -4.64 30.46 -7.57
N ILE A 34 -4.51 30.79 -8.86
CA ILE A 34 -3.56 31.80 -9.33
C ILE A 34 -4.25 33.16 -9.22
N GLU A 35 -3.61 34.10 -8.54
CA GLU A 35 -4.12 35.46 -8.38
C GLU A 35 -4.16 36.21 -9.73
N GLU A 36 -4.91 37.32 -9.80
CA GLU A 36 -5.08 38.08 -11.06
C GLU A 36 -3.77 38.61 -11.66
N ASP A 37 -2.73 38.78 -10.85
CA ASP A 37 -1.39 39.18 -11.27
C ASP A 37 -0.53 38.01 -11.81
N GLY A 38 -1.13 36.82 -11.92
CA GLY A 38 -0.49 35.59 -12.37
C GLY A 38 0.42 34.95 -11.33
N LYS A 39 0.44 35.44 -10.07
CA LYS A 39 1.25 34.88 -9.00
C LYS A 39 0.45 33.94 -8.11
N LEU A 40 1.18 33.03 -7.49
CA LEU A 40 0.66 32.15 -6.45
C LEU A 40 1.09 32.69 -5.09
N SER A 41 0.13 32.89 -4.20
CA SER A 41 0.38 33.33 -2.82
C SER A 41 1.27 32.34 -2.08
N ALA A 42 2.09 32.83 -1.16
CA ALA A 42 2.95 31.97 -0.34
C ALA A 42 2.13 31.00 0.53
N GLU A 43 0.96 31.45 1.00
CA GLU A 43 0.02 30.63 1.76
C GLU A 43 -0.57 29.51 0.90
N ALA A 44 -1.02 29.82 -0.32
CA ALA A 44 -1.59 28.84 -1.25
C ALA A 44 -0.56 27.76 -1.62
N LYS A 45 0.70 28.16 -1.85
CA LYS A 45 1.81 27.21 -2.06
C LYS A 45 2.04 26.33 -0.84
N THR A 46 2.08 26.92 0.35
CA THR A 46 2.35 26.19 1.59
C THR A 46 1.23 25.18 1.86
N LYS A 47 -0.03 25.59 1.69
CA LYS A 47 -1.21 24.73 1.81
C LYS A 47 -1.14 23.55 0.83
N TYR A 48 -0.94 23.82 -0.46
CA TYR A 48 -0.83 22.79 -1.50
C TYR A 48 0.25 21.75 -1.17
N VAL A 49 1.45 22.20 -0.81
CA VAL A 49 2.55 21.27 -0.49
C VAL A 49 2.27 20.51 0.81
N SER A 50 1.59 21.12 1.79
CA SER A 50 1.18 20.42 3.01
C SER A 50 0.15 19.31 2.72
N GLU A 51 -0.84 19.60 1.87
CA GLU A 51 -1.86 18.65 1.44
C GLU A 51 -1.24 17.51 0.63
N LEU A 52 -0.32 17.82 -0.27
CA LEU A 52 0.44 16.82 -1.03
C LEU A 52 1.21 15.88 -0.09
N ARG A 53 1.94 16.43 0.89
CA ARG A 53 2.69 15.61 1.87
C ARG A 53 1.76 14.72 2.70
N ALA A 54 0.65 15.27 3.18
CA ALA A 54 -0.33 14.50 3.94
C ALA A 54 -0.94 13.36 3.09
N SER A 55 -1.31 13.68 1.84
CA SER A 55 -1.87 12.71 0.90
C SER A 55 -0.86 11.61 0.54
N SER A 56 0.42 11.94 0.37
CA SER A 56 1.48 10.95 0.12
C SER A 56 1.68 10.00 1.29
N LYS A 57 1.67 10.51 2.53
CA LYS A 57 1.75 9.65 3.73
C LYS A 57 0.57 8.70 3.81
N LYS A 58 -0.64 9.21 3.59
CA LYS A 58 -1.86 8.40 3.59
C LYS A 58 -1.85 7.34 2.50
N LEU A 59 -1.45 7.70 1.28
CA LEU A 59 -1.28 6.76 0.17
C LEU A 59 -0.30 5.63 0.54
N GLN A 60 0.83 5.98 1.16
CA GLN A 60 1.81 4.99 1.61
C GLN A 60 1.22 4.04 2.66
N GLU A 61 0.51 4.57 3.66
CA GLU A 61 -0.17 3.78 4.69
C GLU A 61 -1.20 2.82 4.07
N ASP A 62 -2.02 3.32 3.14
CA ASP A 62 -3.06 2.52 2.47
C ASP A 62 -2.46 1.43 1.56
N ILE A 63 -1.35 1.71 0.88
CA ILE A 63 -0.59 0.69 0.13
C ILE A 63 -0.02 -0.37 1.07
N ASN A 64 0.65 0.03 2.14
CA ASN A 64 1.28 -0.91 3.08
C ASN A 64 0.23 -1.82 3.72
N LYS A 65 -0.92 -1.25 4.12
CA LYS A 65 -2.04 -2.00 4.65
C LYS A 65 -2.56 -3.00 3.61
N PHE A 66 -2.81 -2.56 2.39
CA PHE A 66 -3.29 -3.43 1.31
C PHE A 66 -2.33 -4.60 1.03
N LEU A 67 -1.02 -4.33 0.93
CA LEU A 67 -0.03 -5.39 0.68
C LEU A 67 0.07 -6.36 1.85
N THR A 68 -0.02 -5.86 3.09
CA THR A 68 -0.06 -6.72 4.28
C THR A 68 -1.27 -7.64 4.28
N GLU A 69 -2.46 -7.10 4.02
CA GLU A 69 -3.68 -7.89 3.89
C GLU A 69 -3.56 -8.96 2.79
N LYS A 70 -2.96 -8.61 1.64
CA LYS A 70 -2.72 -9.56 0.55
C LYS A 70 -1.75 -10.68 0.94
N MET A 71 -0.67 -10.36 1.66
CA MET A 71 0.26 -11.37 2.16
C MET A 71 -0.41 -12.32 3.16
N GLU A 72 -1.29 -11.80 4.02
CA GLU A 72 -2.06 -12.63 4.95
C GLU A 72 -3.08 -13.52 4.23
N GLU A 73 -3.76 -13.00 3.21
CA GLU A 73 -4.64 -13.79 2.34
C GLU A 73 -3.89 -14.93 1.65
N ASP A 74 -2.68 -14.67 1.16
CA ASP A 74 -1.87 -15.65 0.45
C ASP A 74 -1.31 -16.72 1.41
N LYS A 75 -0.90 -16.34 2.63
CA LYS A 75 -0.50 -17.29 3.68
C LYS A 75 -1.61 -18.25 4.07
N LYS A 76 -2.88 -17.82 4.02
CA LYS A 76 -4.07 -18.65 4.34
C LYS A 76 -4.47 -19.60 3.21
N LYS A 77 -3.85 -19.50 2.02
CA LYS A 77 -4.14 -20.35 0.85
C LYS A 77 -3.02 -21.35 0.52
N PRO A 78 -2.42 -22.12 1.46
CA PRO A 78 -1.33 -23.05 1.15
C PRO A 78 -1.82 -24.33 0.44
N GLY A 79 -2.77 -24.22 -0.51
CA GLY A 79 -3.41 -25.38 -1.13
C GLY A 79 -3.94 -25.23 -2.55
N GLN A 80 -3.76 -24.09 -3.22
CA GLN A 80 -4.37 -23.91 -4.55
C GLN A 80 -3.43 -23.49 -5.69
N ASN A 81 -2.14 -23.22 -5.41
CA ASN A 81 -1.22 -22.78 -6.46
C ASN A 81 0.04 -23.63 -6.65
N SER A 82 0.13 -24.79 -5.97
CA SER A 82 1.10 -25.81 -6.36
C SER A 82 0.38 -26.86 -7.20
N GLY A 83 0.40 -26.66 -8.51
CA GLY A 83 0.12 -27.70 -9.48
C GLY A 83 1.22 -28.77 -9.45
N ASN A 84 1.34 -29.49 -8.33
CA ASN A 84 1.87 -30.85 -8.25
C ASN A 84 1.76 -31.34 -6.81
N GLY A 85 1.04 -32.45 -6.64
CA GLY A 85 1.36 -33.50 -5.67
C GLY A 85 1.53 -33.12 -4.19
N THR A 86 0.52 -33.52 -3.42
CA THR A 86 0.65 -34.14 -2.09
C THR A 86 1.18 -33.32 -0.90
N THR A 87 0.30 -33.32 0.11
CA THR A 87 0.56 -33.17 1.56
C THR A 87 0.37 -31.76 2.09
N LYS A 88 -0.58 -31.67 3.03
CA LYS A 88 -0.82 -30.55 3.92
C LYS A 88 0.45 -30.33 4.75
N GLU A 89 1.41 -29.57 4.26
CA GLU A 89 2.42 -28.99 5.12
C GLU A 89 1.77 -27.81 5.83
N LYS A 90 1.63 -27.95 7.15
CA LYS A 90 1.51 -26.79 8.05
C LYS A 90 2.62 -25.81 7.66
N SER A 91 2.35 -24.51 7.73
CA SER A 91 3.38 -23.53 7.40
C SER A 91 4.61 -23.79 8.29
N LYS A 92 5.81 -23.59 7.72
CA LYS A 92 7.06 -23.79 8.46
C LYS A 92 7.08 -23.05 9.81
N ASP A 93 6.45 -21.87 9.88
CA ASP A 93 6.20 -21.12 11.13
C ASP A 93 5.32 -21.90 12.12
N GLU A 94 4.20 -22.51 11.70
CA GLU A 94 3.34 -23.30 12.59
C GLU A 94 4.02 -24.55 13.14
N LEU A 95 4.92 -25.17 12.35
CA LEU A 95 5.71 -26.32 12.81
C LEU A 95 6.82 -25.91 13.78
N GLU A 96 7.41 -24.72 13.60
CA GLU A 96 8.45 -24.19 14.48
C GLU A 96 7.88 -23.77 15.85
N GLU A 97 6.65 -23.23 15.90
CA GLU A 97 5.96 -22.88 17.16
C GLU A 97 5.51 -24.13 17.96
N GLU A 98 5.07 -25.19 17.28
CA GLU A 98 4.66 -26.45 17.94
C GLU A 98 5.83 -27.22 18.55
N ASN A 99 7.07 -26.96 18.11
CA ASN A 99 8.28 -27.64 18.59
C ASN A 99 9.11 -26.78 19.55
N TYR A 100 8.63 -25.58 19.89
CA TYR A 100 9.30 -24.65 20.82
C TYR A 100 9.05 -25.08 22.28
N GLY A 101 9.68 -26.19 22.69
CA GLY A 101 9.54 -26.75 24.04
C GLY A 101 10.15 -28.13 24.25
N GLU A 102 10.53 -28.85 23.18
CA GLU A 102 11.33 -30.07 23.29
C GLU A 102 12.80 -29.72 23.01
N GLU A 103 13.60 -29.54 24.08
CA GLU A 103 15.04 -29.65 23.92
C GLU A 103 15.34 -31.08 23.49
N ASN A 104 15.75 -31.28 22.24
CA ASN A 104 16.26 -32.56 21.76
C ASN A 104 17.57 -32.88 22.48
N GLU A 105 17.48 -33.33 23.72
CA GLU A 105 18.54 -34.05 24.42
C GLU A 105 18.70 -35.42 23.75
N GLN A 106 19.44 -35.48 22.65
CA GLN A 106 19.98 -36.73 22.11
C GLN A 106 21.07 -36.39 21.09
N ASP A 107 22.34 -36.39 21.52
CA ASP A 107 23.23 -37.54 21.26
C ASP A 107 24.61 -37.34 21.93
N ASP A 108 24.88 -38.09 22.99
CA ASP A 108 26.26 -38.43 23.40
C ASP A 108 26.21 -39.82 24.07
N THR A 109 26.10 -40.86 23.24
CA THR A 109 26.42 -42.27 23.59
C THR A 109 26.97 -43.03 22.40
#